data_AF-A0A6A5TM59-F1
#
_entry.id   AF-A0A6A5TM59-F1
#
_cell.length_a   1.000
_cell.length_b   1.000
_cell.length_c   1.000
_cell.angle_alpha   90.00
_cell.angle_beta   90.00
_cell.angle_gamma   90.00
#
_symmetry.space_group_name_H-M   'P 1'
#
loop_
_entity.id
_entity.type
_entity.pdbx_description
1 polymer ?
#
loop_
_entity_poly.entity_id
_entity_poly.type
_entity_poly.pdbx_seq_one_letter_code
_entity_poly.pdbx_strand_id
1 'polypeptide(L)' 'GLSVDKAVIMVSGERDHCPSLMYVALLRVKTINSLMFKDVFSYQRLKQKRSKVLEM' A
#
# COMPACT_ATOMS: atom_id res chain seq x y z
N GLY A 1 -11.65 -11.10 3.93
CA GLY A 1 -10.90 -9.83 3.90
C GLY A 1 -11.84 -8.70 4.26
N LEU A 2 -11.40 -7.75 5.08
CA LEU A 2 -12.21 -6.60 5.50
C LEU A 2 -12.46 -5.65 4.31
N SER A 3 -13.66 -5.10 4.22
CA SER A 3 -13.99 -3.99 3.33
C SER A 3 -14.33 -2.78 4.18
N VAL A 4 -13.81 -1.62 3.80
CA VAL A 4 -13.93 -0.38 4.58
C VAL A 4 -14.51 0.70 3.67
N ASP A 5 -15.46 1.47 4.20
CA ASP A 5 -16.07 2.56 3.44
C ASP A 5 -15.17 3.80 3.36
N LYS A 6 -14.31 4.00 4.36
CA LYS A 6 -13.31 5.09 4.41
C LYS A 6 -12.07 4.65 5.19
N ALA A 7 -10.89 5.04 4.74
CA ALA A 7 -9.64 4.75 5.44
C ALA A 7 -8.60 5.87 5.33
N VAL A 8 -7.83 6.04 6.40
CA VAL A 8 -6.61 6.86 6.41
C VAL A 8 -5.42 5.92 6.49
N ILE A 9 -4.61 5.91 5.44
CA ILE A 9 -3.41 5.07 5.35
C ILE A 9 -2.23 5.84 5.96
N MET A 10 -1.58 5.20 6.93
CA MET A 10 -0.35 5.69 7.54
C MET A 10 0.81 4.84 7.05
N VAL A 11 1.75 5.45 6.33
CA VAL A 11 2.91 4.74 5.77
C VAL A 11 4.17 5.18 6.51
N SER A 12 4.44 4.57 7.67
CA SER A 12 5.70 4.80 8.39
C SER A 12 6.80 3.91 7.83
N GLY A 13 7.99 4.48 7.60
CA GLY A 13 9.18 3.72 7.16
C GLY A 13 9.57 2.58 8.10
N GLU A 14 9.18 2.64 9.37
CA GLU A 14 9.43 1.58 10.36
C GLU A 14 8.44 0.41 10.30
N ARG A 15 7.27 0.60 9.66
CA ARG A 15 6.18 -0.40 9.62
C ARG A 15 5.95 -0.98 8.23
N ASP A 16 6.70 -0.51 7.23
CA ASP A 16 6.58 -0.92 5.83
C ASP A 16 7.40 -2.19 5.58
N HIS A 17 7.04 -3.29 6.26
CA HIS A 17 7.79 -4.55 6.24
C HIS A 17 7.63 -5.33 4.92
N CYS A 18 6.57 -5.03 4.14
CA CYS A 18 6.31 -5.69 2.88
C CYS A 18 5.60 -4.73 1.90
N PRO A 19 6.21 -4.40 0.74
CA PRO A 19 5.63 -3.49 -0.24
C PRO A 19 4.22 -3.88 -0.71
N SER A 20 3.95 -5.19 -0.76
CA SER A 20 2.67 -5.73 -1.21
C SER A 20 1.52 -5.48 -0.22
N LEU A 21 1.81 -5.19 1.06
CA LEU A 21 0.78 -4.91 2.06
C LEU A 21 0.06 -3.59 1.81
N MET A 22 0.78 -2.59 1.30
CA MET A 22 0.15 -1.33 0.94
C MET A 22 -0.88 -1.53 -0.18
N TYR A 23 -0.56 -2.32 -1.20
CA TYR A 23 -1.52 -2.67 -2.25
C TYR A 23 -2.79 -3.32 -1.68
N VAL A 24 -2.63 -4.28 -0.75
CA VAL A 24 -3.78 -4.94 -0.12
C VAL A 24 -4.63 -3.97 0.70
N ALA A 25 -4.00 -3.02 1.40
CA ALA A 25 -4.71 -2.00 2.18
C ALA A 25 -5.52 -1.05 1.28
N LEU A 26 -4.95 -0.62 0.16
CA LEU A 26 -5.63 0.23 -0.83
C LEU A 26 -6.88 -0.44 -1.40
N LEU A 27 -6.79 -1.74 -1.70
CA LEU A 27 -7.92 -2.53 -2.22
C LEU A 27 -9.07 -2.75 -1.22
N ARG A 28 -8.90 -2.40 0.06
CA ARG A 28 -9.99 -2.55 1.04
C ARG A 28 -10.99 -1.40 0.99
N VAL A 29 -10.62 -0.27 0.38
CA VAL A 29 -11.48 0.91 0.24
C VAL A 29 -12.20 0.87 -1.10
N LYS A 30 -13.52 1.07 -1.08
CA LYS A 30 -14.37 0.95 -2.28
C LYS A 30 -14.13 2.05 -3.31
N THR A 31 -13.78 3.26 -2.88
CA THR A 31 -13.64 4.43 -3.75
C THR A 31 -12.38 5.22 -3.41
N ILE A 32 -11.79 5.87 -4.41
CA ILE A 32 -10.56 6.65 -4.22
C ILE A 32 -10.79 7.90 -3.35
N ASN A 33 -11.99 8.49 -3.40
CA ASN A 33 -12.36 9.66 -2.60
C ASN A 33 -12.45 9.34 -1.10
N SER A 34 -12.67 8.07 -0.77
CA SER A 34 -12.71 7.57 0.60
C SER A 34 -11.34 7.14 1.12
N LEU A 35 -10.29 7.26 0.30
CA LEU A 35 -8.93 6.92 0.65
C LEU A 35 -8.13 8.20 0.91
N MET A 36 -7.52 8.29 2.08
CA MET A 36 -6.64 9.39 2.45
C MET A 36 -5.29 8.84 2.90
N PHE A 37 -4.22 9.61 2.68
CA PHE A 37 -2.91 9.30 3.23
C PHE A 37 -2.55 10.35 4.27
N LYS A 38 -2.02 9.91 5.41
CA LYS A 38 -1.53 10.83 6.45
C LYS A 38 -0.36 11.67 5.95
N ASP A 39 0.52 11.04 5.17
CA ASP A 39 1.71 11.64 4.57
C ASP A 39 1.60 11.61 3.04
N VAL A 40 2.47 12.35 2.35
CA VAL A 40 2.49 12.35 0.88
C VAL A 40 2.75 10.94 0.35
N PHE A 41 1.81 10.44 -0.45
CA PHE A 41 1.94 9.13 -1.09
C PHE A 41 3.08 9.14 -2.14
N SER A 42 3.92 8.11 -2.12
CA SER A 42 4.95 7.89 -3.14
C SER A 42 4.76 6.53 -3.82
N TYR A 43 4.48 6.57 -5.13
CA TYR A 43 4.36 5.36 -5.95
C TYR A 43 5.62 4.49 -5.93
N GLN A 44 6.80 5.08 -5.69
CA GLN A 44 8.04 4.31 -5.58
C GLN A 44 8.00 3.25 -4.47
N ARG A 45 7.17 3.46 -3.44
CA ARG A 45 6.97 2.47 -2.36
C ARG A 45 6.18 1.23 -2.81
N LEU A 46 5.38 1.35 -3.87
CA LEU A 46 4.67 0.21 -4.48
C LEU A 46 5.54 -0.57 -5.46
N LYS A 47 6.69 -0.02 -5.89
CA LYS A 47 7.61 -0.75 -6.75
C LYS A 47 8.18 -1.92 -5.96
N GLN A 48 7.70 -3.12 -6.26
CA GLN A 48 8.37 -4.34 -5.85
C GLN A 48 9.83 -4.27 -6.33
N LYS A 49 10.79 -4.49 -5.43
CA LYS A 49 12.10 -5.02 -5.86
C LYS A 49 11.76 -6.28 -6.65
N ARG A 50 12.09 -6.33 -7.94
CA ARG A 50 11.93 -7.54 -8.74
C ARG A 50 12.46 -8.71 -7.90
N SER A 51 11.64 -9.73 -7.73
CA SER A 51 12.09 -10.94 -7.07
C SER A 51 13.33 -11.44 -7.83
N LYS A 52 14.46 -11.62 -7.15
CA LYS A 52 15.67 -12.23 -7.73
C LYS A 52 15.43 -13.63 -8.29
N VAL A 53 14.25 -14.21 -8.06
CA VAL A 53 13.83 -15.52 -8.55
C VAL A 53 13.70 -15.58 -10.09
N LEU A 54 13.66 -14.44 -10.79
CA LEU A 54 13.68 -14.38 -12.26
C LEU A 54 15.07 -14.11 -12.87
N GLU A 55 16.15 -14.12 -12.07
CA GLU A 55 17.54 -14.09 -12.57
C GLU A 55 18.12 -15.51 -12.71
N MET A 56 17.34 -16.44 -13.27
CA MET A 56 17.82 -17.76 -13.71
C MET A 56 18.02 -17.78 -15.22
#